data_AF-A0A535T1K8-F1
#
_entry.id   AF-A0A535T1K8-F1
#
_cell.length_a   1.000
_cell.length_b   1.000
_cell.length_c   1.000
_cell.angle_alpha   90.00
_cell.angle_beta   90.00
_cell.angle_gamma   90.00
#
_symmetry.space_group_name_H-M   'P 1'
#
loop_
_entity.id
_entity.type
_entity.pdbx_description
1 polymer ?
#
loop_
_entity_poly.entity_id
_entity_poly.type
_entity_poly.pdbx_seq_one_letter_code
_entity_poly.pdbx_strand_id
1 'polypeptide(L)'
;SQTTYSLGGAVQEAAVEARRQLLEIATEQLEAAPEDLEIADGRVAVRGVPERFVEITELVTLSTQFMGTFRPVQASGRSAVQTASPQFTVHIARVKADRETGAFALTGYAAIQDVGRAINPPEVEGQVH
;
A
#
# COMPACT_ATOMS: atom_id res chain seq x y z
N SER A 1 -2.98 -13.98 1.48
CA SER A 1 -1.51 -13.84 1.55
C SER A 1 -1.09 -13.41 2.95
N GLN A 2 -0.26 -14.20 3.64
CA GLN A 2 0.27 -13.85 4.97
C GLN A 2 1.17 -12.61 4.90
N THR A 3 1.90 -12.43 3.81
CA THR A 3 2.87 -11.34 3.63
C THR A 3 2.23 -9.96 3.72
N THR A 4 1.15 -9.71 2.96
CA THR A 4 0.42 -8.43 3.01
C THR A 4 -0.13 -8.16 4.40
N TYR A 5 -0.60 -9.20 5.08
CA TYR A 5 -1.20 -9.09 6.40
C TYR A 5 -0.16 -8.81 7.49
N SER A 6 0.95 -9.54 7.49
CA SER A 6 2.01 -9.43 8.49
C SER A 6 2.93 -8.23 8.28
N LEU A 7 3.21 -7.86 7.03
CA LEU A 7 4.19 -6.80 6.71
C LEU A 7 3.55 -5.50 6.27
N GLY A 8 2.28 -5.51 5.82
CA GLY A 8 1.61 -4.32 5.29
C GLY A 8 1.56 -3.17 6.29
N GLY A 9 1.25 -3.45 7.56
CA GLY A 9 1.26 -2.43 8.62
C GLY A 9 2.65 -1.84 8.86
N ALA A 10 3.71 -2.64 8.81
CA ALA A 10 5.08 -2.16 9.00
C ALA A 10 5.52 -1.25 7.83
N VAL A 11 5.15 -1.61 6.60
CA VAL A 11 5.38 -0.75 5.42
C VAL A 11 4.58 0.55 5.53
N GLN A 12 3.32 0.49 5.98
CA GLN A 12 2.48 1.67 6.18
C GLN A 12 3.07 2.62 7.23
N GLU A 13 3.48 2.11 8.39
CA GLU A 13 4.12 2.90 9.44
C GLU A 13 5.41 3.56 8.94
N ALA A 14 6.27 2.82 8.23
CA ALA A 14 7.48 3.37 7.63
C ALA A 14 7.15 4.49 6.62
N ALA A 15 6.12 4.30 5.79
CA ALA A 15 5.69 5.31 4.84
C ALA A 15 5.12 6.56 5.52
N VAL A 16 4.37 6.41 6.62
CA VAL A 16 3.84 7.55 7.41
C VAL A 16 4.98 8.34 8.04
N GLU A 17 5.99 7.67 8.59
CA GLU A 17 7.15 8.34 9.17
C GLU A 17 8.01 9.02 8.09
N ALA A 18 8.22 8.39 6.93
CA ALA A 18 8.88 9.02 5.79
C ALA A 18 8.11 10.25 5.29
N ARG A 19 6.77 10.16 5.22
CA ARG A 19 5.89 11.29 4.91
C ARG A 19 6.09 12.44 5.89
N ARG A 20 6.16 12.15 7.18
CA ARG A 20 6.39 13.17 8.23
C ARG A 20 7.71 13.92 7.99
N GLN A 21 8.80 13.18 7.76
CA GLN A 21 10.12 13.77 7.50
C GLN A 21 10.17 14.60 6.22
N LEU A 22 9.51 14.14 5.14
CA LEU A 22 9.39 14.91 3.90
C LEU A 22 8.65 16.23 4.12
N LEU A 23 7.56 16.22 4.90
CA LEU A 23 6.80 17.43 5.21
C LEU A 23 7.58 18.42 6.08
N GLU A 24 8.44 17.94 6.99
CA GLU A 24 9.34 18.81 7.77
C GLU A 24 10.28 19.59 6.85
N ILE A 25 10.91 18.92 5.88
CA ILE A 25 11.79 19.58 4.91
C ILE A 25 10.99 20.55 4.03
N ALA A 26 9.82 20.12 3.56
CA ALA A 26 8.97 20.93 2.68
C ALA A 26 8.40 22.18 3.38
N THR A 27 8.20 22.13 4.71
CA THR A 27 7.77 23.28 5.51
C THR A 27 8.74 24.45 5.37
N GLU A 28 10.05 24.18 5.41
CA GLU A 28 11.07 25.21 5.21
C GLU A 28 11.14 25.67 3.75
N GLN A 29 11.02 24.76 2.78
CA GLN A 29 11.11 25.10 1.36
C GLN A 29 9.91 25.91 0.85
N LEU A 30 8.71 25.64 1.36
CA LEU A 30 7.47 26.27 0.93
C LEU A 30 7.02 27.40 1.86
N GLU A 31 7.68 27.57 3.01
CA GLU A 31 7.33 28.53 4.06
C GLU A 31 5.85 28.37 4.49
N ALA A 32 5.40 27.12 4.64
CA ALA A 32 4.02 26.76 4.94
C ALA A 32 3.96 25.69 6.03
N ALA A 33 2.94 25.74 6.89
CA ALA A 33 2.81 24.80 7.99
C ALA A 33 2.58 23.35 7.48
N PRO A 34 3.08 22.31 8.17
CA PRO A 34 2.92 20.91 7.76
C PRO A 34 1.47 20.47 7.47
N GLU A 35 0.50 21.01 8.20
CA GLU A 35 -0.94 20.77 8.05
C GLU A 35 -1.53 21.34 6.75
N ASP A 36 -0.92 22.41 6.23
CA ASP A 36 -1.28 23.07 4.97
C ASP A 36 -0.61 22.40 3.77
N LEU A 37 0.24 21.39 4.00
CA LEU A 37 0.94 20.66 2.95
C LEU A 37 0.25 19.34 2.63
N GLU A 38 0.24 19.00 1.35
CA GLU A 38 -0.23 17.71 0.86
C GLU A 38 0.77 17.08 -0.09
N ILE A 39 0.87 15.75 -0.01
CA ILE A 39 1.71 14.97 -0.92
C ILE A 39 0.80 14.34 -1.96
N ALA A 40 1.01 14.68 -3.22
CA ALA A 40 0.26 14.14 -4.34
C ALA A 40 1.17 14.10 -5.57
N ASP A 41 1.01 13.07 -6.42
CA ASP A 41 1.67 12.98 -7.73
C ASP A 41 3.20 13.18 -7.71
N GLY A 42 3.88 12.65 -6.68
CA GLY A 42 5.35 12.71 -6.57
C GLY A 42 5.91 14.03 -6.00
N ARG A 43 5.04 14.96 -5.58
CA ARG A 43 5.41 16.28 -5.05
C ARG A 43 4.70 16.61 -3.75
N VAL A 44 5.24 17.58 -3.02
CA VAL A 44 4.60 18.22 -1.88
C VAL A 44 4.13 19.61 -2.30
N ALA A 45 2.85 19.90 -2.13
CA ALA A 45 2.24 21.17 -2.53
C ALA A 45 1.49 21.82 -1.37
N VAL A 46 1.32 23.14 -1.43
CA VAL A 46 0.45 23.88 -0.51
C VAL A 46 -1.01 23.63 -0.90
N ARG A 47 -1.82 23.21 0.06
CA ARG A 47 -3.25 22.91 -0.13
C ARG A 47 -3.96 24.12 -0.73
N GLY A 48 -4.67 23.88 -1.84
CA GLY A 48 -5.42 24.93 -2.54
C GLY A 48 -4.58 25.83 -3.45
N VAL A 49 -3.25 25.67 -3.48
CA VAL A 49 -2.34 26.41 -4.39
C VAL A 49 -1.36 25.41 -5.02
N PRO A 50 -1.82 24.56 -5.96
CA PRO A 50 -1.03 23.43 -6.49
C PRO A 50 0.21 23.86 -7.29
N GLU A 51 0.28 25.11 -7.73
CA GLU A 51 1.47 25.73 -8.33
C GLU A 51 2.60 26.05 -7.32
N ARG A 52 2.32 26.09 -6.01
CA ARG A 52 3.37 26.17 -4.97
C ARG A 52 3.69 24.77 -4.49
N PHE A 53 4.72 24.17 -5.09
CA PHE A 53 5.14 22.81 -4.78
C PHE A 53 6.66 22.63 -4.85
N VAL A 54 7.11 21.51 -4.30
CA VAL A 54 8.48 21.00 -4.40
C VAL A 54 8.41 19.49 -4.66
N GLU A 55 9.25 18.99 -5.55
CA GLU A 55 9.28 17.57 -5.91
C GLU A 55 9.87 16.73 -4.76
N ILE A 56 9.36 15.51 -4.53
CA ILE A 56 9.91 14.62 -3.50
C ILE A 56 11.39 14.31 -3.77
N THR A 57 11.78 14.20 -5.04
CA THR A 57 13.17 13.97 -5.44
C THR A 57 14.10 15.10 -5.01
N GLU A 58 13.62 16.34 -5.04
CA GLU A 58 14.36 17.51 -4.58
C GLU A 58 14.48 17.52 -3.05
N LEU A 59 13.40 17.22 -2.34
CA LEU A 59 13.42 17.07 -0.88
C LEU A 59 14.40 15.98 -0.42
N VAL A 60 14.41 14.83 -1.09
CA VAL A 60 15.37 13.74 -0.82
C VAL A 60 16.79 14.21 -1.10
N THR A 61 17.02 14.94 -2.20
CA THR A 61 18.33 15.53 -2.52
C THR A 61 18.81 16.43 -1.39
N LEU A 62 17.98 17.38 -0.95
CA LEU A 62 18.27 18.28 0.17
C LEU A 62 18.60 17.51 1.46
N SER A 63 17.88 16.42 1.74
CA SER A 63 18.10 15.58 2.92
C SER A 63 19.45 14.85 2.94
N THR A 64 20.11 14.70 1.79
CA THR A 64 21.36 13.92 1.64
C THR A 64 22.58 14.79 1.32
N GLN A 65 22.43 16.12 1.28
CA GLN A 65 23.52 17.03 0.98
C GLN A 65 24.61 16.99 2.06
N PHE A 66 25.87 16.96 1.62
CA PHE A 66 27.02 17.06 2.52
C PHE A 66 27.03 18.44 3.19
N MET A 67 27.10 18.45 4.53
CA MET A 67 26.92 19.65 5.35
C MET A 67 25.56 20.36 5.15
N GLY A 68 24.53 19.60 4.73
CA GLY A 68 23.16 20.09 4.62
C GLY A 68 22.48 20.28 5.98
N THR A 69 21.41 21.07 5.99
CA THR A 69 20.62 21.38 7.19
C THR A 69 19.73 20.22 7.61
N PHE A 70 19.26 19.43 6.63
CA PHE A 70 18.29 18.38 6.86
C PHE A 70 18.97 17.03 7.12
N ARG A 71 18.32 16.22 7.95
CA ARG A 71 18.71 14.81 8.11
C ARG A 71 18.17 14.00 6.94
N PRO A 72 18.87 12.93 6.52
CA PRO A 72 18.38 12.04 5.47
C PRO A 72 16.99 11.50 5.80
N VAL A 73 16.11 11.45 4.80
CA VAL A 73 14.81 10.81 4.95
C VAL A 73 15.02 9.31 5.07
N GLN A 74 14.79 8.79 6.26
CA GLN A 74 14.93 7.36 6.56
C GLN A 74 13.90 6.96 7.60
N ALA A 75 13.09 5.97 7.26
CA ALA A 75 12.00 5.50 8.11
C ALA A 75 12.00 3.97 8.23
N SER A 76 11.48 3.50 9.36
CA SER A 76 11.24 2.09 9.61
C SER A 76 9.90 1.94 10.35
N GLY A 77 9.19 0.85 10.10
CA GLY A 77 7.94 0.54 10.77
C GLY A 77 7.99 -0.85 11.39
N ARG A 78 7.17 -1.05 12.42
CA ARG A 78 7.14 -2.27 13.23
C ARG A 78 5.69 -2.54 13.64
N SER A 79 4.97 -3.24 12.79
CA SER A 79 3.59 -3.62 13.06
C SER A 79 3.52 -5.02 13.67
N ALA A 80 2.75 -5.17 14.74
CA ALA A 80 2.32 -6.46 15.26
C ALA A 80 0.89 -6.74 14.78
N VAL A 81 0.68 -7.92 14.19
CA VAL A 81 -0.66 -8.40 13.87
C VAL A 81 -1.35 -8.83 15.15
N GLN A 82 -2.35 -8.06 15.60
CA GLN A 82 -3.04 -8.31 16.88
C GLN A 82 -4.38 -9.03 16.71
N THR A 83 -4.93 -9.05 15.51
CA THR A 83 -6.19 -9.74 15.18
C THR A 83 -5.95 -10.74 14.06
N ALA A 84 -6.89 -11.68 13.84
CA ALA A 84 -6.89 -12.47 12.61
C ALA A 84 -7.52 -11.66 11.47
N SER A 85 -7.09 -11.91 10.24
CA SER A 85 -7.74 -11.33 9.07
C SER A 85 -9.11 -12.00 8.89
N PRO A 86 -10.23 -11.26 8.77
CA PRO A 86 -11.56 -11.85 8.59
C PRO A 86 -11.79 -12.33 7.15
N GLN A 87 -10.76 -12.91 6.52
CA GLN A 87 -10.83 -13.43 5.16
C GLN A 87 -11.74 -14.64 5.11
N PHE A 88 -12.59 -14.70 4.10
CA PHE A 88 -13.38 -15.89 3.81
C PHE A 88 -13.33 -16.20 2.31
N THR A 89 -13.46 -17.49 2.02
CA THR A 89 -13.46 -18.00 0.66
C THR A 89 -14.57 -19.01 0.49
N VAL A 90 -15.26 -18.95 -0.65
CA VAL A 90 -16.30 -19.89 -1.07
C VAL A 90 -15.89 -20.47 -2.41
N HIS A 91 -15.87 -21.80 -2.48
CA HIS A 91 -15.64 -22.52 -3.73
C HIS A 91 -16.87 -23.35 -4.07
N ILE A 92 -17.36 -23.23 -5.30
CA ILE A 92 -18.52 -23.96 -5.81
C ILE A 92 -18.08 -24.76 -7.03
N ALA A 93 -18.12 -26.09 -6.92
CA ALA A 93 -17.83 -27.00 -8.03
C ALA A 93 -19.12 -27.65 -8.53
N ARG A 94 -19.37 -27.58 -9.84
CA ARG A 94 -20.44 -28.31 -10.50
C ARG A 94 -19.87 -29.52 -11.21
N VAL A 95 -20.27 -30.71 -10.79
CA VAL A 95 -19.68 -31.97 -11.27
C VAL A 95 -20.77 -32.87 -11.86
N LYS A 96 -20.49 -33.51 -12.99
CA LYS A 96 -21.29 -34.62 -13.53
C LYS A 96 -20.60 -35.92 -13.14
N ALA A 97 -21.30 -36.82 -12.47
CA ALA A 97 -20.76 -38.11 -12.04
C ALA A 97 -21.57 -39.29 -12.64
N ASP A 98 -20.86 -40.30 -13.09
CA ASP A 98 -21.37 -41.61 -13.49
C ASP A 98 -21.40 -42.52 -12.25
N ARG A 99 -22.58 -43.09 -11.95
CA ARG A 99 -22.80 -43.90 -10.76
C ARG A 99 -22.33 -45.35 -10.91
N GLU A 100 -22.23 -45.85 -12.14
CA GLU A 100 -21.83 -47.23 -12.42
C GLU A 100 -20.31 -47.35 -12.47
N THR A 101 -19.64 -46.36 -13.08
CA THR A 101 -18.18 -46.36 -13.26
C THR A 101 -17.43 -45.55 -12.21
N GLY A 102 -18.12 -44.63 -11.52
CA GLY A 102 -17.50 -43.67 -10.60
C GLY A 102 -16.76 -42.53 -11.32
N ALA A 103 -16.78 -42.49 -12.66
CA ALA A 103 -16.16 -41.41 -13.43
C ALA A 103 -16.85 -40.07 -13.16
N PHE A 104 -16.11 -38.97 -13.14
CA PHE A 104 -16.68 -37.64 -12.99
C PHE A 104 -16.00 -36.60 -13.89
N ALA A 105 -16.75 -35.55 -14.22
CA ALA A 105 -16.28 -34.41 -15.00
C ALA A 105 -16.69 -33.11 -14.31
N LEU A 106 -15.72 -32.20 -14.12
CA LEU A 106 -15.99 -30.83 -13.67
C LEU A 106 -16.63 -30.04 -14.82
N THR A 107 -17.82 -29.52 -14.60
CA THR A 107 -18.64 -28.81 -15.61
C THR A 107 -18.80 -27.32 -15.30
N GLY A 108 -18.19 -26.85 -14.22
CA GLY A 108 -18.19 -25.46 -13.80
C GLY A 108 -17.52 -25.31 -12.44
N TYR A 109 -16.88 -24.17 -12.24
CA TYR A 109 -16.23 -23.83 -10.98
C TYR A 109 -16.34 -22.32 -10.73
N ALA A 110 -16.67 -21.94 -9.51
CA ALA A 110 -16.60 -20.56 -9.06
C ALA A 110 -15.74 -20.48 -7.80
N ALA A 111 -14.71 -19.64 -7.82
CA ALA A 111 -13.92 -19.27 -6.67
C ALA A 111 -14.28 -17.84 -6.28
N ILE A 112 -14.74 -17.64 -5.05
CA ILE A 112 -15.18 -16.35 -4.51
C ILE A 112 -14.36 -16.10 -3.26
N GLN A 113 -13.61 -15.01 -3.24
CA GLN A 113 -12.74 -14.68 -2.10
C GLN A 113 -12.96 -13.24 -1.67
N ASP A 114 -13.24 -13.02 -0.39
CA ASP A 114 -13.16 -11.70 0.23
C ASP A 114 -11.74 -11.47 0.72
N VAL A 115 -11.04 -10.57 0.02
CA VAL A 115 -9.65 -10.18 0.33
C VAL A 115 -9.56 -8.88 1.13
N GLY A 116 -10.70 -8.28 1.50
CA GLY A 116 -10.77 -6.90 1.99
C GLY A 116 -10.39 -5.90 0.90
N ARG A 117 -9.49 -4.96 1.21
CA ARG A 117 -9.01 -3.97 0.22
C ARG A 117 -7.99 -4.60 -0.71
N ALA A 118 -8.37 -4.80 -1.98
CA ALA A 118 -7.44 -5.22 -3.02
C ALA A 118 -6.44 -4.08 -3.33
N ILE A 119 -5.16 -4.31 -3.01
CA ILE A 119 -4.07 -3.36 -3.32
C ILE A 119 -3.81 -3.33 -4.83
N ASN A 120 -3.78 -4.50 -5.46
CA ASN A 120 -3.62 -4.67 -6.90
C ASN A 120 -4.69 -5.66 -7.41
N PRO A 121 -5.86 -5.19 -7.88
CA PRO A 121 -6.96 -6.07 -8.26
C PRO A 121 -6.60 -7.10 -9.35
N PRO A 122 -5.87 -6.76 -10.43
CA PRO A 122 -5.40 -7.75 -11.39
C PRO A 122 -4.53 -8.87 -10.79
N GLU A 123 -3.60 -8.54 -9.89
CA GLU A 123 -2.78 -9.57 -9.22
C GLU A 123 -3.61 -10.45 -8.29
N VAL A 124 -4.62 -9.87 -7.62
CA VAL A 124 -5.55 -10.64 -6.80
C VAL A 124 -6.34 -11.63 -7.66
N GLU A 125 -6.88 -11.19 -8.80
CA GLU A 125 -7.59 -12.06 -9.73
C GLU A 125 -6.69 -13.21 -10.21
N GLY A 126 -5.45 -12.91 -10.59
CA GLY A 126 -4.46 -13.91 -11.00
C GLY A 126 -4.04 -14.90 -9.90
N GLN A 127 -4.25 -14.57 -8.61
CA GLN A 127 -4.00 -15.50 -7.51
C GLN A 127 -5.20 -16.43 -7.21
N VAL A 128 -6.39 -16.07 -7.68
CA VAL A 128 -7.61 -16.86 -7.48
C VAL A 128 -7.80 -17.88 -8.62
N HIS A 129 -7.30 -17.58 -9.82
CA HIS A 129 -7.33 -18.43 -11.01
C HIS A 129 -6.25 -19.52 -10.98
#